data_AF-A0A6A2XN46-F1
#
_entry.id   AF-A0A6A2XN46-F1
#
_cell.length_a   1.000
_cell.length_b   1.000
_cell.length_c   1.000
_cell.angle_alpha   90.00
_cell.angle_beta   90.00
_cell.angle_gamma   90.00
#
_symmetry.space_group_name_H-M   'P 1'
#
loop_
_entity.id
_entity.type
_entity.pdbx_description
1 polymer ?
#
loop_
_entity_poly.entity_id
_entity_poly.type
_entity_poly.pdbx_seq_one_letter_code
_entity_poly.pdbx_strand_id
1 'polypeptide(L)'
;MVRRSNRPYLFSFIGAPRKGVGKAAIRDEMIKQCMESTRCKLLKCDNGNPKCYNPSEILRVMRESQFCLQAPGDSFTRRSTFDAILSGCIPVFFSRHTAYTQYTWFLPGEATEYSVYMEEQGDESKRIEEVLMKIPKEEAERMRATVIDMIPRITYAHPNASNSDLGFEDAVDVALQGLARHVRNIIL
;
A
#
# COMPACT_ATOMS: atom_id res chain seq x y z
N MET A 1 -11.51 -1.39 14.08
CA MET A 1 -10.23 -0.84 14.60
C MET A 1 -9.51 0.04 13.57
N VAL A 2 -9.43 -0.37 12.29
CA VAL A 2 -8.79 0.44 11.22
C VAL A 2 -9.65 1.62 10.74
N ARG A 3 -10.97 1.46 10.55
CA ARG A 3 -11.89 2.54 10.08
C ARG A 3 -11.82 3.83 10.93
N ARG A 4 -11.78 3.67 12.25
CA ARG A 4 -11.76 4.79 13.23
C ARG A 4 -10.35 5.18 13.68
N SER A 5 -9.29 4.70 13.01
CA SER A 5 -7.92 5.04 13.41
C SER A 5 -7.63 6.52 13.21
N ASN A 6 -7.08 7.18 14.23
CA ASN A 6 -6.55 8.53 14.11
C ASN A 6 -5.29 8.51 13.23
N ARG A 7 -5.19 9.46 12.28
CA ARG A 7 -4.10 9.55 11.30
C ARG A 7 -3.48 10.94 11.32
N PRO A 8 -2.60 11.22 12.30
CA PRO A 8 -1.99 12.54 12.44
C PRO A 8 -1.00 12.88 11.30
N TYR A 9 -0.49 11.88 10.58
CA TYR A 9 0.46 12.09 9.49
C TYR A 9 -0.26 12.02 8.13
N LEU A 10 0.07 12.96 7.24
CA LEU A 10 -0.40 12.93 5.86
C LEU A 10 0.17 11.71 5.15
N PHE A 11 1.46 11.46 5.29
CA PHE A 11 2.10 10.32 4.64
C PHE A 11 3.20 9.69 5.49
N SER A 12 3.62 8.49 5.11
CA SER A 12 4.77 7.82 5.71
C SER A 12 5.66 7.18 4.69
N PHE A 13 6.93 7.06 5.05
CA PHE A 13 7.89 6.21 4.36
C PHE A 13 8.58 5.28 5.35
N ILE A 14 8.64 4.00 5.00
CA ILE A 14 9.34 2.97 5.76
C ILE A 14 10.40 2.38 4.83
N GLY A 15 11.67 2.70 5.10
CA GLY A 15 12.74 2.30 4.20
C GLY A 15 14.09 2.91 4.54
N ALA A 16 15.08 2.59 3.72
CA ALA A 16 16.45 3.06 3.86
C ALA A 16 17.01 3.48 2.50
N PRO A 17 18.07 4.30 2.49
CA PRO A 17 18.83 4.58 1.27
C PRO A 17 19.31 3.28 0.64
N ARG A 18 19.42 3.25 -0.69
CA ARG A 18 20.03 2.11 -1.41
C ARG A 18 21.25 2.57 -2.19
N LYS A 19 22.26 1.70 -2.26
CA LYS A 19 23.41 1.89 -3.16
C LYS A 19 23.09 1.18 -4.49
N GLY A 20 23.05 1.90 -5.61
CA GLY A 20 22.80 1.33 -6.94
C GLY A 20 22.14 2.34 -7.90
N VAL A 21 22.43 2.23 -9.19
CA VAL A 21 21.99 3.20 -10.22
C VAL A 21 20.49 3.07 -10.52
N GLY A 22 19.78 4.19 -10.67
CA GLY A 22 18.36 4.26 -11.07
C GLY A 22 17.37 4.13 -9.90
N LYS A 23 17.22 2.93 -9.34
CA LYS A 23 16.18 2.60 -8.33
C LYS A 23 16.43 3.14 -6.92
N ALA A 24 17.60 3.74 -6.68
CA ALA A 24 17.95 4.37 -5.41
C ALA A 24 17.42 5.81 -5.32
N ALA A 25 17.35 6.52 -6.45
CA ALA A 25 17.12 7.96 -6.46
C ALA A 25 15.78 8.34 -5.81
N ILE A 26 14.70 7.62 -6.13
CA ILE A 26 13.39 7.93 -5.53
C ILE A 26 13.35 7.66 -4.02
N ARG A 27 14.07 6.65 -3.53
CA ARG A 27 14.12 6.37 -2.08
C ARG A 27 14.79 7.50 -1.32
N ASP A 28 15.92 7.97 -1.84
CA ASP A 28 16.67 9.06 -1.22
C ASP A 28 15.84 10.34 -1.23
N GLU A 29 15.10 10.58 -2.33
CA GLU A 29 14.18 11.70 -2.46
C GLU A 29 12.99 11.59 -1.48
N MET A 30 12.36 10.42 -1.34
CA MET A 30 11.32 10.19 -0.34
C MET A 30 11.82 10.42 1.10
N ILE A 31 13.03 9.93 1.41
CA ILE A 31 13.64 10.12 2.73
C ILE A 31 13.89 11.61 2.98
N LYS A 32 14.46 12.30 2.00
CA LYS A 32 14.74 13.74 2.07
C LYS A 32 13.46 14.54 2.32
N GLN A 33 12.46 14.43 1.44
CA GLN A 33 11.19 15.15 1.59
C GLN A 33 10.49 14.82 2.91
N CYS A 34 10.56 13.56 3.36
CA CYS A 34 9.95 13.15 4.63
C CYS A 34 10.68 13.73 5.85
N MET A 35 12.02 13.89 5.81
CA MET A 35 12.78 14.54 6.89
C MET A 35 12.54 16.05 6.94
N GLU A 36 12.24 16.67 5.80
CA GLU A 36 11.94 18.10 5.68
C GLU A 36 10.46 18.43 6.01
N SER A 37 9.61 17.40 6.16
CA SER A 37 8.18 17.54 6.40
C SER A 37 7.78 17.23 7.84
N THR A 38 6.95 18.10 8.43
CA THR A 38 6.29 17.83 9.72
C THR A 38 5.05 16.94 9.58
N ARG A 39 4.59 16.70 8.35
CA ARG A 39 3.40 15.90 8.02
C ARG A 39 3.75 14.47 7.61
N CYS A 40 5.04 14.17 7.47
CA CYS A 40 5.53 12.84 7.15
C CYS A 40 5.97 12.07 8.39
N LYS A 41 5.62 10.78 8.46
CA LYS A 41 6.21 9.83 9.41
C LYS A 41 7.28 8.98 8.74
N LEU A 42 8.54 9.25 9.08
CA LEU A 42 9.67 8.43 8.63
C LEU A 42 9.97 7.30 9.62
N LEU A 43 10.02 6.06 9.12
CA LEU A 43 10.69 4.95 9.80
C LEU A 43 11.92 4.53 8.98
N LYS A 44 13.07 5.04 9.39
CA LYS A 44 14.35 4.80 8.69
C LYS A 44 14.91 3.42 9.03
N CYS A 45 15.15 2.60 8.01
CA CYS A 45 15.56 1.20 8.12
C CYS A 45 17.05 0.97 7.82
N ASP A 46 17.91 1.88 8.24
CA ASP A 46 19.36 1.75 8.12
C ASP A 46 19.98 1.13 9.38
N ASN A 47 21.24 0.69 9.26
CA ASN A 47 22.07 0.22 10.38
C ASN A 47 21.43 -0.87 11.27
N GLY A 48 20.59 -1.74 10.68
CA GLY A 48 19.95 -2.82 11.42
C GLY A 48 18.86 -2.35 12.39
N ASN A 49 18.22 -1.20 12.16
CA ASN A 49 17.15 -0.69 13.02
C ASN A 49 16.07 -1.78 13.29
N PRO A 50 15.93 -2.27 14.54
CA PRO A 50 15.06 -3.40 14.84
C PRO A 50 13.57 -3.09 14.62
N LYS A 51 13.18 -1.81 14.64
CA LYS A 51 11.79 -1.39 14.37
C LYS A 51 11.33 -1.75 12.96
N CYS A 52 12.26 -1.83 12.00
CA CYS A 52 11.94 -2.22 10.62
C CYS A 52 11.71 -3.73 10.43
N TYR A 53 11.98 -4.52 11.47
CA TYR A 53 11.70 -5.95 11.51
C TYR A 53 10.59 -6.30 12.50
N ASN A 54 10.00 -5.28 13.14
CA ASN A 54 8.89 -5.45 14.07
C ASN A 54 7.55 -5.13 13.36
N PRO A 55 6.69 -6.12 13.09
CA PRO A 55 5.42 -5.91 12.41
C PRO A 55 4.52 -4.88 13.12
N SER A 56 4.48 -4.88 14.45
CA SER A 56 3.66 -3.94 15.21
C SER A 56 4.10 -2.49 15.01
N GLU A 57 5.40 -2.24 14.89
CA GLU A 57 5.93 -0.90 14.63
C GLU A 57 5.63 -0.43 13.20
N ILE A 58 5.81 -1.32 12.21
CA ILE A 58 5.50 -1.05 10.79
C ILE A 58 4.02 -0.72 10.62
N LEU A 59 3.14 -1.60 11.12
CA LEU A 59 1.70 -1.42 11.03
C LEU A 59 1.22 -0.20 11.82
N ARG A 60 1.89 0.16 12.94
CA ARG A 60 1.57 1.39 13.68
C ARG A 60 1.84 2.64 12.84
N VAL A 61 3.02 2.74 12.21
CA VAL A 61 3.37 3.87 11.33
C VAL A 61 2.36 4.00 10.18
N MET A 62 2.02 2.90 9.53
CA MET A 62 1.05 2.90 8.43
C MET A 62 -0.37 3.23 8.89
N ARG A 63 -0.81 2.72 10.04
CA ARG A 63 -2.15 2.98 10.61
C ARG A 63 -2.34 4.45 11.02
N GLU A 64 -1.25 5.14 11.38
CA GLU A 64 -1.22 6.56 11.76
C GLU A 64 -1.05 7.52 10.57
N SER A 65 -0.93 7.00 9.34
CA SER A 65 -0.68 7.80 8.13
C SER A 65 -1.83 7.71 7.14
N GLN A 66 -2.17 8.77 6.41
CA GLN A 66 -3.20 8.69 5.37
C GLN A 66 -2.70 7.97 4.12
N PHE A 67 -1.50 8.32 3.67
CA PHE A 67 -0.84 7.74 2.50
C PHE A 67 0.46 7.02 2.87
N CYS A 68 0.77 5.91 2.19
CA CYS A 68 1.97 5.10 2.47
C CYS A 68 2.79 4.91 1.20
N LEU A 69 3.98 5.51 1.17
CA LEU A 69 4.85 5.50 0.00
C LEU A 69 5.45 4.09 -0.23
N GLN A 70 5.21 3.52 -1.41
CA GLN A 70 5.67 2.19 -1.81
C GLN A 70 6.80 2.32 -2.85
N ALA A 71 8.01 2.56 -2.36
CA ALA A 71 9.19 2.64 -3.22
C ALA A 71 9.47 1.30 -3.96
N PRO A 72 9.91 1.33 -5.23
CA PRO A 72 10.17 0.14 -6.03
C PRO A 72 11.23 -0.77 -5.40
N GLY A 73 10.97 -2.08 -5.33
CA GLY A 73 11.90 -3.07 -4.75
C GLY A 73 12.98 -3.56 -5.71
N ASP A 74 13.65 -4.64 -5.29
CA ASP A 74 14.52 -5.42 -6.18
C ASP A 74 13.66 -6.17 -7.22
N SER A 75 12.54 -6.72 -6.77
CA SER A 75 11.42 -7.20 -7.58
C SER A 75 10.30 -6.17 -7.71
N PHE A 76 9.35 -6.43 -8.61
CA PHE A 76 8.11 -5.66 -8.71
C PHE A 76 7.16 -5.90 -7.53
N THR A 77 7.29 -7.03 -6.82
CA THR A 77 6.45 -7.36 -5.67
C THR A 77 6.94 -6.65 -4.40
N ARG A 78 6.00 -6.18 -3.56
CA ARG A 78 6.34 -5.50 -2.31
C ARG A 78 5.39 -5.87 -1.19
N ARG A 79 5.89 -6.59 -0.18
CA ARG A 79 5.14 -6.91 1.05
C ARG A 79 4.48 -5.67 1.68
N SER A 80 5.24 -4.57 1.74
CA SER A 80 4.80 -3.27 2.29
C SER A 80 3.52 -2.74 1.64
N THR A 81 3.22 -3.10 0.39
CA THR A 81 1.94 -2.76 -0.26
C THR A 81 0.77 -3.36 0.51
N PHE A 82 0.87 -4.64 0.87
CA PHE A 82 -0.18 -5.33 1.62
C PHE A 82 -0.22 -4.86 3.08
N ASP A 83 0.93 -4.60 3.70
CA ASP A 83 0.98 -4.01 5.06
C ASP A 83 0.24 -2.64 5.10
N ALA A 84 0.35 -1.83 4.03
CA ALA A 84 -0.38 -0.57 3.90
C ALA A 84 -1.89 -0.80 3.81
N ILE A 85 -2.33 -1.74 2.96
CA ILE A 85 -3.76 -2.09 2.81
C ILE A 85 -4.34 -2.61 4.13
N LEU A 86 -3.65 -3.54 4.79
CA LEU A 86 -4.04 -4.09 6.10
C LEU A 86 -4.14 -3.01 7.19
N SER A 87 -3.32 -1.96 7.07
CA SER A 87 -3.33 -0.81 7.96
C SER A 87 -4.36 0.27 7.56
N GLY A 88 -5.10 0.08 6.47
CA GLY A 88 -6.03 1.06 5.88
C GLY A 88 -5.34 2.34 5.42
N CYS A 89 -4.06 2.26 5.06
CA CYS A 89 -3.25 3.35 4.53
C CYS A 89 -3.27 3.29 3.00
N ILE A 90 -3.56 4.41 2.35
CA ILE A 90 -3.68 4.47 0.89
C ILE A 90 -2.29 4.29 0.27
N PRO A 91 -2.03 3.23 -0.51
CA PRO A 91 -0.73 3.04 -1.15
C PRO A 91 -0.44 4.14 -2.17
N VAL A 92 0.77 4.68 -2.14
CA VAL A 92 1.30 5.56 -3.19
C VAL A 92 2.37 4.78 -3.95
N PHE A 93 2.11 4.47 -5.21
CA PHE A 93 2.98 3.67 -6.06
C PHE A 93 3.83 4.54 -6.97
N PHE A 94 5.08 4.09 -7.16
CA PHE A 94 6.06 4.76 -8.03
C PHE A 94 6.40 3.94 -9.28
N SER A 95 5.83 2.73 -9.37
CA SER A 95 5.93 1.87 -10.54
C SER A 95 4.58 1.20 -10.79
N ARG A 96 4.11 1.24 -12.04
CA ARG A 96 2.86 0.55 -12.43
C ARG A 96 2.93 -0.95 -12.16
N HIS A 97 4.13 -1.51 -12.23
CA HIS A 97 4.33 -2.92 -11.97
C HIS A 97 4.13 -3.31 -10.51
N THR A 98 4.19 -2.38 -9.55
CA THR A 98 4.03 -2.73 -8.13
C THR A 98 2.63 -3.27 -7.79
N ALA A 99 1.60 -2.82 -8.52
CA ALA A 99 0.23 -3.24 -8.29
C ALA A 99 -0.54 -3.46 -9.59
N TYR A 100 -0.51 -2.54 -10.55
CA TYR A 100 -1.48 -2.50 -11.65
C TYR A 100 -1.27 -3.55 -12.74
N THR A 101 -0.09 -4.15 -12.83
CA THR A 101 0.19 -5.25 -13.77
C THR A 101 0.22 -6.62 -13.10
N GLN A 102 -0.14 -6.70 -11.82
CA GLN A 102 -0.12 -7.90 -10.99
C GLN A 102 -1.42 -7.94 -10.17
N TYR A 103 -1.72 -9.04 -9.47
CA TYR A 103 -2.81 -9.08 -8.48
C TYR A 103 -4.21 -8.70 -8.98
N THR A 104 -4.50 -8.81 -10.28
CA THR A 104 -5.77 -8.38 -10.89
C THR A 104 -7.01 -9.11 -10.35
N TRP A 105 -6.84 -10.25 -9.69
CA TRP A 105 -7.91 -10.95 -8.99
C TRP A 105 -8.26 -10.33 -7.63
N PHE A 106 -7.28 -9.67 -7.01
CA PHE A 106 -7.33 -9.22 -5.62
C PHE A 106 -7.51 -7.70 -5.48
N LEU A 107 -6.96 -6.91 -6.41
CA LEU A 107 -7.05 -5.45 -6.40
C LEU A 107 -8.15 -4.96 -7.35
N PRO A 108 -8.81 -3.82 -7.04
CA PRO A 108 -9.77 -3.19 -7.96
C PRO A 108 -9.14 -2.86 -9.31
N GLY A 109 -9.94 -2.91 -10.38
CA GLY A 109 -9.50 -2.54 -11.73
C GLY A 109 -9.18 -1.05 -11.85
N GLU A 110 -9.98 -0.19 -11.22
CA GLU A 110 -9.79 1.25 -11.20
C GLU A 110 -8.77 1.65 -10.12
N ALA A 111 -7.52 1.87 -10.53
CA ALA A 111 -6.40 2.18 -9.62
C ALA A 111 -6.64 3.39 -8.71
N THR A 112 -7.32 4.41 -9.23
CA THR A 112 -7.63 5.66 -8.52
C THR A 112 -8.62 5.46 -7.37
N GLU A 113 -9.35 4.35 -7.32
CA GLU A 113 -10.27 4.05 -6.23
C GLU A 113 -9.56 3.66 -4.93
N TYR A 114 -8.29 3.26 -4.98
CA TYR A 114 -7.58 2.74 -3.80
C TYR A 114 -6.13 3.20 -3.66
N SER A 115 -5.56 3.88 -4.65
CA SER A 115 -4.14 4.22 -4.66
C SER A 115 -3.84 5.51 -5.43
N VAL A 116 -2.68 6.09 -5.12
CA VAL A 116 -2.11 7.21 -5.87
C VAL A 116 -0.93 6.69 -6.67
N TYR A 117 -0.78 7.13 -7.92
CA TYR A 117 0.38 6.82 -8.74
C TYR A 117 1.18 8.10 -9.01
N MET A 118 2.49 8.03 -8.86
CA MET A 118 3.43 9.06 -9.27
C MET A 118 4.55 8.40 -10.08
N GLU A 119 4.95 8.98 -11.20
CA GLU A 119 6.06 8.40 -11.98
C GLU A 119 7.39 8.56 -11.22
N GLU A 120 8.18 7.49 -11.08
CA GLU A 120 9.42 7.47 -10.28
C GLU A 120 10.38 8.62 -10.60
N GLN A 121 10.51 8.99 -11.87
CA GLN A 121 11.37 10.08 -12.35
C GLN A 121 10.57 11.32 -12.79
N GLY A 122 9.27 11.32 -12.52
CA GLY A 122 8.37 12.42 -12.83
C GLY A 122 8.50 13.59 -11.86
N ASP A 123 7.88 14.71 -12.23
CA ASP A 123 7.91 15.94 -11.43
C ASP A 123 7.14 15.82 -10.11
N GLU A 124 6.04 15.06 -10.10
CA GLU A 124 5.22 14.79 -8.90
C GLU A 124 6.02 14.11 -7.79
N SER A 125 6.91 13.18 -8.16
CA SER A 125 7.78 12.46 -7.22
C SER A 125 8.79 13.36 -6.50
N LYS A 126 9.05 14.56 -7.00
CA LYS A 126 9.90 15.57 -6.36
C LYS A 126 9.14 16.47 -5.38
N ARG A 127 7.81 16.35 -5.33
CA ARG A 127 6.90 17.22 -4.57
C ARG A 127 5.74 16.41 -3.96
N ILE A 128 6.08 15.29 -3.33
CA ILE A 128 5.12 14.27 -2.85
C ILE A 128 4.08 14.89 -1.91
N GLU A 129 4.52 15.68 -0.93
CA GLU A 129 3.60 16.33 0.01
C GLU A 129 2.63 17.27 -0.72
N GLU A 130 3.12 18.10 -1.65
CA GLU A 130 2.27 19.03 -2.41
C GLU A 130 1.20 18.30 -3.22
N VAL A 131 1.57 17.17 -3.85
CA VAL A 131 0.63 16.36 -4.63
C VAL A 131 -0.41 15.72 -3.72
N LEU A 132 0.01 15.12 -2.60
CA LEU A 132 -0.91 14.48 -1.66
C LEU A 132 -1.85 15.48 -0.97
N MET A 133 -1.41 16.71 -0.72
CA MET A 133 -2.26 17.78 -0.18
C MET A 133 -3.35 18.25 -1.14
N LYS A 134 -3.15 18.08 -2.45
CA LYS A 134 -4.16 18.45 -3.46
C LYS A 134 -5.32 17.47 -3.53
N ILE A 135 -5.15 16.26 -2.98
CA ILE A 135 -6.23 15.27 -2.92
C ILE A 135 -7.28 15.76 -1.92
N PRO A 136 -8.53 16.02 -2.35
CA PRO A 136 -9.59 16.43 -1.44
C PRO A 136 -9.78 15.42 -0.32
N LYS A 137 -10.10 15.91 0.88
CA LYS A 137 -10.32 15.06 2.05
C LYS A 137 -11.36 13.96 1.78
N GLU A 138 -12.45 14.32 1.12
CA GLU A 138 -13.54 13.40 0.78
C GLU A 138 -13.07 12.29 -0.19
N GLU A 139 -12.16 12.63 -1.12
CA GLU A 139 -11.57 11.66 -2.03
C GLU A 139 -10.64 10.70 -1.29
N ALA A 140 -9.76 11.22 -0.43
CA ALA A 140 -8.91 10.38 0.42
C ALA A 140 -9.75 9.47 1.35
N GLU A 141 -10.87 9.96 1.89
CA GLU A 141 -11.79 9.15 2.70
C GLU A 141 -12.45 8.03 1.90
N ARG A 142 -12.88 8.31 0.66
CA ARG A 142 -13.39 7.27 -0.27
C ARG A 142 -12.32 6.24 -0.62
N MET A 143 -11.12 6.69 -1.00
CA MET A 143 -10.01 5.79 -1.32
C MET A 143 -9.70 4.86 -0.15
N ARG A 144 -9.66 5.41 1.06
CA ARG A 144 -9.43 4.63 2.27
C ARG A 144 -10.57 3.65 2.57
N ALA A 145 -11.82 4.00 2.28
CA ALA A 145 -12.93 3.07 2.42
C ALA A 145 -12.71 1.86 1.51
N THR A 146 -12.38 2.08 0.24
CA THR A 146 -12.01 1.02 -0.72
C THR A 146 -10.87 0.16 -0.20
N VAL A 147 -9.77 0.78 0.26
CA VAL A 147 -8.61 0.05 0.82
C VAL A 147 -9.02 -0.84 1.99
N ILE A 148 -9.90 -0.37 2.88
CA ILE A 148 -10.38 -1.15 4.02
C ILE A 148 -11.30 -2.28 3.57
N ASP A 149 -12.16 -2.03 2.58
CA ASP A 149 -13.09 -3.02 2.03
C ASP A 149 -12.36 -4.14 1.27
N MET A 150 -11.14 -3.88 0.80
CA MET A 150 -10.26 -4.89 0.19
C MET A 150 -9.64 -5.87 1.21
N ILE A 151 -9.54 -5.50 2.50
CA ILE A 151 -8.80 -6.30 3.51
C ILE A 151 -9.23 -7.76 3.55
N PRO A 152 -10.54 -8.12 3.63
CA PRO A 152 -10.95 -9.51 3.74
C PRO A 152 -10.45 -10.35 2.55
N ARG A 153 -10.54 -9.79 1.33
CA ARG A 153 -10.17 -10.44 0.06
C ARG A 153 -8.67 -10.70 -0.11
N ILE A 154 -7.82 -10.10 0.72
CA ILE A 154 -6.36 -10.29 0.70
C ILE A 154 -5.83 -10.96 1.96
N THR A 155 -6.74 -11.38 2.85
CA THR A 155 -6.43 -12.09 4.09
C THR A 155 -7.10 -13.45 4.10
N TYR A 156 -6.61 -14.35 4.94
CA TYR A 156 -7.25 -15.63 5.18
C TYR A 156 -8.25 -15.52 6.30
N ALA A 157 -9.42 -16.13 6.13
CA ALA A 157 -10.35 -16.35 7.21
C ALA A 157 -9.70 -17.21 8.30
N HIS A 158 -10.12 -17.01 9.54
CA HIS A 158 -9.67 -17.87 10.63
C HIS A 158 -10.18 -19.30 10.38
N PRO A 159 -9.36 -20.36 10.55
CA PRO A 159 -9.74 -21.73 10.17
C PRO A 159 -10.95 -22.28 10.93
N ASN A 160 -11.26 -21.72 12.10
CA ASN A 160 -12.42 -22.09 12.91
C ASN A 160 -13.67 -21.25 12.63
N ALA A 161 -13.62 -20.28 11.71
CA ALA A 161 -14.80 -19.51 11.33
C ALA A 161 -15.68 -20.36 10.41
N SER A 162 -16.99 -20.41 10.66
CA SER A 162 -17.90 -21.05 9.71
C SER A 162 -18.16 -20.11 8.53
N ASN A 163 -18.39 -20.66 7.34
CA ASN A 163 -18.72 -19.86 6.15
C ASN A 163 -19.97 -18.99 6.36
N SER A 164 -20.93 -19.45 7.17
CA SER A 164 -22.13 -18.68 7.55
C SER A 164 -21.82 -17.49 8.46
N ASP A 165 -20.71 -17.50 9.19
CA ASP A 165 -20.35 -16.44 10.15
C ASP A 165 -19.49 -15.33 9.52
N LEU A 166 -18.77 -15.61 8.44
CA LEU A 166 -17.80 -14.68 7.85
C LEU A 166 -18.48 -13.54 7.10
N GLY A 167 -19.46 -13.83 6.25
CA GLY A 167 -20.17 -12.81 5.45
C GLY A 167 -19.30 -12.08 4.42
N PHE A 168 -18.09 -12.57 4.13
CA PHE A 168 -17.18 -12.05 3.12
C PHE A 168 -16.38 -13.19 2.46
N GLU A 169 -15.82 -12.90 1.29
CA GLU A 169 -14.89 -13.78 0.56
C GLU A 169 -13.46 -13.49 1.00
N ASP A 170 -12.72 -14.53 1.35
CA ASP A 170 -11.31 -14.42 1.75
C ASP A 170 -10.36 -14.58 0.55
N ALA A 171 -9.05 -14.54 0.81
CA ALA A 171 -8.04 -14.67 -0.25
C ALA A 171 -8.08 -16.01 -1.00
N VAL A 172 -8.50 -17.10 -0.36
CA VAL A 172 -8.65 -18.43 -1.01
C VAL A 172 -9.87 -18.41 -1.92
N ASP A 173 -11.00 -17.89 -1.44
CA ASP A 173 -12.23 -17.78 -2.24
C ASP A 173 -11.96 -16.99 -3.53
N VAL A 174 -11.31 -15.82 -3.40
CA VAL A 174 -10.95 -14.97 -4.53
C VAL A 174 -10.02 -15.69 -5.51
N ALA A 175 -9.03 -16.41 -5.01
CA ALA A 175 -8.09 -17.17 -5.84
C ALA A 175 -8.79 -18.30 -6.62
N LEU A 176 -9.63 -19.08 -5.96
CA LEU A 176 -10.35 -20.20 -6.59
C LEU A 176 -11.35 -19.71 -7.63
N GLN A 177 -12.07 -18.62 -7.36
CA GLN A 177 -12.97 -18.02 -8.34
C GLN A 177 -12.23 -17.44 -9.54
N GLY A 178 -11.11 -16.75 -9.30
CA GLY A 178 -10.24 -16.23 -10.35
C GLY A 178 -9.72 -17.34 -11.26
N LEU A 179 -9.22 -18.43 -10.66
CA LEU A 179 -8.76 -19.61 -11.37
C LEU A 179 -9.89 -20.28 -12.18
N ALA A 180 -11.06 -20.48 -11.58
CA ALA A 180 -12.20 -21.09 -12.26
C ALA A 180 -12.65 -20.27 -13.48
N ARG A 181 -12.67 -18.93 -13.36
CA ARG A 181 -12.99 -18.03 -14.48
C ARG A 181 -11.93 -18.11 -15.57
N HIS A 182 -10.64 -18.12 -15.20
CA HIS A 182 -9.55 -18.23 -16.15
C HIS A 182 -9.61 -19.54 -16.96
N VAL A 183 -9.83 -20.67 -16.29
CA VAL A 183 -9.98 -21.98 -16.94
C VAL A 183 -11.17 -22.02 -17.89
N ARG A 184 -12.32 -21.46 -17.50
CA ARG A 184 -13.50 -21.38 -18.39
C ARG A 184 -13.22 -20.60 -19.66
N ASN A 185 -12.47 -19.51 -19.58
CA ASN A 185 -12.13 -18.67 -20.75
C ASN A 185 -11.08 -19.31 -21.68
N ILE A 186 -10.40 -20.37 -21.24
CA ILE A 186 -9.43 -21.12 -22.07
C ILE A 186 -10.11 -22.30 -22.76
N ILE A 187 -11.07 -22.93 -22.09
CA ILE A 187 -11.71 -24.17 -22.55
C ILE A 187 -12.94 -23.90 -23.45
N LEU A 188 -13.59 -22.74 -23.28
CA LEU A 188 -14.73 -22.29 -24.09
C LEU A 188 -14.30 -21.16 -25.03
#